data_AF-A0A539DCB9-F1
#
_entry.id   AF-A0A539DCB9-F1
#
_cell.length_a   1.000
_cell.length_b   1.000
_cell.length_c   1.000
_cell.angle_alpha   90.00
_cell.angle_beta   90.00
_cell.angle_gamma   90.00
#
_symmetry.space_group_name_H-M   'P 1'
#
loop_
_entity.id
_entity.type
_entity.pdbx_description
1 polymer ?
#
loop_
_entity_poly.entity_id
_entity_poly.type
_entity_poly.pdbx_seq_one_letter_code
_entity_poly.pdbx_strand_id
1 'polypeptide(L)'
;MFSNLRRRMKDNRGFNMIELMVVVVIIGILAAIAVPIYSKYAKNSRVTEATGRLGDILTAAKSYAIENEANGTPTDANWPGTCAALNFVGDCTQSQNFTYALTGVANGLLTITATGRANTPMTGVTAVLTITDPTQNGAIAISGL
;
A
#
# COMPACT_ATOMS: atom_id res chain seq x y z
N MET A 1 54.09 51.31 -22.39
CA MET A 1 53.87 50.50 -21.17
C MET A 1 52.70 49.55 -21.40
N PHE A 2 52.81 48.63 -22.37
CA PHE A 2 51.75 47.65 -22.67
C PHE A 2 52.36 46.43 -23.35
N SER A 3 52.71 45.41 -22.58
CA SER A 3 52.87 44.04 -23.10
C SER A 3 53.12 43.13 -21.92
N ASN A 4 52.06 42.43 -21.48
CA ASN A 4 52.07 41.05 -20.99
C ASN A 4 50.81 40.74 -20.18
N LEU A 5 49.63 40.83 -20.83
CA LEU A 5 48.45 40.10 -20.37
C LEU A 5 48.49 38.73 -21.06
N ARG A 6 49.26 37.80 -20.49
CA ARG A 6 49.36 36.42 -20.96
C ARG A 6 48.00 35.76 -20.77
N ARG A 7 47.19 35.76 -21.84
CA ARG A 7 45.87 35.14 -21.93
C ARG A 7 46.02 33.65 -21.60
N ARG A 8 45.59 33.23 -20.40
CA ARG A 8 45.39 31.80 -20.11
C ARG A 8 44.29 31.33 -21.06
N MET A 9 44.65 30.56 -22.08
CA MET A 9 43.68 29.75 -22.80
C MET A 9 43.03 28.82 -21.78
N LYS A 10 41.74 29.03 -21.52
CA LYS A 10 40.91 28.09 -20.78
C LYS A 10 40.89 26.80 -21.61
N ASP A 11 41.43 25.73 -21.05
CA ASP A 11 41.44 24.40 -21.64
C ASP A 11 39.98 23.90 -21.66
N ASN A 12 39.21 24.34 -22.66
CA ASN A 12 37.81 23.94 -22.85
C ASN A 12 37.79 22.52 -23.41
N ARG A 13 38.09 21.54 -22.56
CA ARG A 13 37.85 20.13 -22.85
C ARG A 13 36.34 19.89 -22.73
N GLY A 14 35.65 19.97 -23.85
CA GLY A 14 34.25 19.58 -23.94
C GLY A 14 34.09 18.06 -23.83
N PHE A 15 32.92 17.63 -23.37
CA PHE A 15 32.53 16.22 -23.30
C PHE A 15 32.49 15.62 -24.71
N ASN A 16 33.04 14.42 -24.91
CA ASN A 16 33.01 13.77 -26.22
C ASN A 16 31.60 13.25 -26.52
N MET A 17 31.14 13.38 -27.76
CA MET A 17 29.85 12.84 -28.19
C MET A 17 29.76 11.33 -27.98
N ILE A 18 30.89 10.60 -28.09
CA ILE A 18 30.94 9.17 -27.81
C ILE A 18 30.80 8.84 -26.31
N GLU A 19 31.31 9.70 -25.42
CA GLU A 19 31.13 9.50 -23.97
C GLU A 19 29.65 9.61 -23.63
N LEU A 20 28.95 10.57 -24.22
CA LEU A 20 27.53 10.75 -23.98
C LEU A 20 26.70 9.59 -24.55
N MET A 21 27.07 9.06 -25.72
CA MET A 21 26.42 7.88 -26.30
C MET A 21 26.55 6.65 -25.39
N VAL A 22 27.76 6.35 -24.90
CA VAL A 22 27.97 5.20 -24.01
C VAL A 22 27.20 5.36 -22.70
N VAL A 23 27.16 6.56 -22.13
CA VAL A 23 26.40 6.86 -20.91
C VAL A 23 24.90 6.63 -21.12
N VAL A 24 24.33 7.12 -22.22
CA VAL A 24 22.90 6.92 -22.51
C VAL A 24 22.57 5.44 -22.75
N VAL A 25 23.46 4.68 -23.40
CA VAL A 25 23.29 3.23 -23.58
C VAL A 25 23.27 2.51 -22.23
N ILE A 26 24.21 2.82 -21.33
CA ILE A 26 24.26 2.19 -20.00
C ILE A 26 23.00 2.56 -19.19
N ILE A 27 22.60 3.83 -19.17
CA ILE A 27 21.38 4.27 -18.48
C ILE A 27 20.14 3.61 -19.08
N GLY A 28 20.09 3.41 -20.40
CA GLY A 28 18.99 2.72 -21.07
C GLY A 28 18.83 1.27 -20.60
N ILE A 29 19.93 0.53 -20.49
CA ILE A 29 19.93 -0.85 -19.98
C ILE A 29 19.49 -0.89 -18.51
N LEU A 30 20.05 0.00 -17.68
CA LEU A 30 19.69 0.08 -16.27
C LEU A 30 18.20 0.43 -16.07
N ALA A 31 17.68 1.40 -16.84
CA ALA A 31 16.29 1.82 -16.76
C ALA A 31 15.33 0.69 -17.15
N ALA A 32 15.65 -0.09 -18.18
CA ALA A 32 14.82 -1.22 -18.62
C ALA A 32 14.61 -2.27 -17.53
N ILE A 33 15.62 -2.51 -16.68
CA ILE A 33 15.55 -3.47 -15.56
C ILE A 33 14.95 -2.80 -14.31
N ALA A 34 15.33 -1.55 -14.03
CA ALA A 34 14.95 -0.85 -12.80
C ALA A 34 13.46 -0.54 -12.73
N VAL A 35 12.83 -0.14 -13.85
CA VAL A 35 11.40 0.25 -13.90
C VAL A 35 10.45 -0.87 -13.45
N PRO A 36 10.48 -2.10 -14.02
CA PRO A 36 9.57 -3.15 -13.60
C PRO A 36 9.82 -3.59 -12.15
N ILE A 37 11.08 -3.62 -11.73
CA ILE A 37 11.47 -3.97 -10.35
C ILE A 37 10.91 -2.95 -9.36
N TYR A 38 11.12 -1.66 -9.61
CA TYR A 38 10.63 -0.59 -8.74
C TYR A 38 9.10 -0.60 -8.65
N SER A 39 8.41 -0.83 -9.77
CA SER A 39 6.94 -0.95 -9.79
C SER A 39 6.47 -2.08 -8.88
N LYS A 40 7.09 -3.27 -8.96
CA LYS A 40 6.76 -4.41 -8.09
C LYS A 40 7.03 -4.11 -6.61
N TYR A 41 8.15 -3.48 -6.28
CA TYR A 41 8.44 -3.08 -4.90
C TYR A 41 7.42 -2.08 -4.36
N ALA A 42 7.05 -1.07 -5.15
CA ALA A 42 6.03 -0.10 -4.77
C ALA A 42 4.66 -0.77 -4.57
N LYS A 43 4.29 -1.74 -5.41
CA LYS A 43 3.07 -2.55 -5.24
C LYS A 43 3.09 -3.35 -3.94
N ASN A 44 4.18 -4.08 -3.67
CA ASN A 44 4.32 -4.86 -2.44
C ASN A 44 4.25 -3.99 -1.19
N SER A 45 4.89 -2.82 -1.19
CA SER A 45 4.83 -1.88 -0.06
C SER A 45 3.40 -1.42 0.23
N ARG A 46 2.58 -1.19 -0.80
CA ARG A 46 1.17 -0.79 -0.65
C ARG A 46 0.32 -1.94 -0.11
N VAL A 47 0.62 -3.17 -0.51
CA VAL A 47 -0.04 -4.37 0.02
C VAL A 47 0.30 -4.55 1.49
N THR A 48 1.56 -4.36 1.89
CA THR A 48 1.96 -4.37 3.31
C THR A 48 1.22 -3.31 4.11
N GLU A 49 1.10 -2.07 3.59
CA GLU A 49 0.30 -1.01 4.21
C GLU A 49 -1.15 -1.45 4.40
N ALA A 50 -1.77 -2.05 3.37
CA ALA A 50 -3.14 -2.53 3.45
C ALA A 50 -3.31 -3.65 4.49
N THR A 51 -2.36 -4.59 4.55
CA THR A 51 -2.40 -5.66 5.57
C THR A 51 -2.24 -5.12 6.99
N GLY A 52 -1.42 -4.08 7.18
CA GLY A 52 -1.31 -3.39 8.48
C GLY A 52 -2.63 -2.74 8.89
N ARG A 53 -3.27 -2.02 7.96
CA ARG A 53 -4.58 -1.42 8.18
C ARG A 53 -5.66 -2.47 8.47
N LEU A 54 -5.66 -3.60 7.76
CA LEU A 54 -6.56 -4.72 8.06
C LEU A 54 -6.38 -5.22 9.50
N GLY A 55 -5.14 -5.27 10.00
CA GLY A 55 -4.83 -5.61 11.39
C GLY A 55 -5.33 -4.59 12.42
N ASP A 56 -5.23 -3.30 12.10
CA ASP A 56 -5.78 -2.23 12.97
C ASP A 56 -7.31 -2.36 13.06
N ILE A 57 -7.98 -2.55 11.91
CA ILE A 57 -9.44 -2.71 11.84
C ILE A 57 -9.87 -3.97 12.57
N LEU A 58 -9.12 -5.07 12.41
CA LEU A 58 -9.34 -6.32 13.14
C LEU A 58 -9.29 -6.08 14.66
N THR A 59 -8.31 -5.32 15.13
CA THR A 59 -8.15 -5.05 16.57
C THR A 59 -9.35 -4.26 17.10
N ALA A 60 -9.81 -3.23 16.39
CA ALA A 60 -11.01 -2.48 16.75
C ALA A 60 -12.28 -3.36 16.72
N ALA A 61 -12.41 -4.21 15.70
CA ALA A 61 -13.49 -5.19 15.59
C ALA A 61 -13.53 -6.16 16.77
N LYS A 62 -12.37 -6.64 17.24
CA LYS A 62 -12.26 -7.50 18.43
C LYS A 62 -12.66 -6.76 19.70
N SER A 63 -12.19 -5.53 19.91
CA SER A 63 -12.58 -4.72 21.06
C SER A 63 -14.10 -4.49 21.10
N TYR A 64 -14.70 -4.17 19.95
CA TYR A 64 -16.15 -4.03 19.84
C TYR A 64 -16.90 -5.31 20.20
N ALA A 65 -16.43 -6.46 19.70
CA ALA A 65 -17.03 -7.75 20.01
C ALA A 65 -17.01 -8.03 21.51
N ILE A 66 -15.88 -7.81 22.19
CA ILE A 66 -15.70 -8.00 23.64
C ILE A 66 -16.62 -7.08 24.44
N GLU A 67 -16.68 -5.79 24.10
CA GLU A 67 -17.55 -4.83 24.78
C GLU A 67 -19.04 -5.17 24.66
N ASN A 68 -19.42 -5.83 23.56
CA ASN A 68 -20.80 -6.20 23.28
C ASN A 68 -21.12 -7.67 23.59
N GLU A 69 -20.20 -8.45 24.15
CA GLU A 69 -20.43 -9.85 24.53
C GLU A 69 -21.64 -10.01 25.47
N ALA A 70 -21.89 -9.02 26.33
CA ALA A 70 -23.05 -9.01 27.23
C ALA A 70 -24.40 -8.92 26.50
N ASN A 71 -24.42 -8.43 25.26
CA ASN A 71 -25.61 -8.32 24.40
C ASN A 71 -25.79 -9.54 23.48
N GLY A 72 -24.97 -10.58 23.67
CA GLY A 72 -24.89 -11.77 22.81
C GLY A 72 -23.80 -11.65 21.74
N THR A 73 -23.33 -12.79 21.23
CA THR A 73 -22.37 -12.81 20.12
C THR A 73 -22.93 -12.00 18.94
N PRO A 74 -22.20 -11.02 18.39
CA PRO A 74 -22.68 -10.23 17.27
C PRO A 74 -23.01 -11.16 16.12
N THR A 75 -24.27 -11.27 15.71
CA THR A 75 -24.64 -11.98 14.48
C THR A 75 -24.48 -11.06 13.27
N ASP A 76 -24.70 -11.57 12.07
CA ASP A 76 -24.47 -10.94 10.76
C ASP A 76 -25.09 -9.53 10.66
N ALA A 77 -26.18 -9.30 11.39
CA ALA A 77 -26.93 -8.04 11.44
C ALA A 77 -26.41 -7.04 12.50
N ASN A 78 -25.57 -7.48 13.44
CA ASN A 78 -25.12 -6.68 14.59
C ASN A 78 -23.68 -6.20 14.46
N TRP A 79 -22.94 -6.63 13.43
CA TRP A 79 -21.62 -6.05 13.16
C TRP A 79 -21.77 -4.60 12.69
N PRO A 80 -21.07 -3.64 13.32
CA PRO A 80 -21.10 -2.27 12.88
C PRO A 80 -20.51 -2.16 11.48
N GLY A 81 -21.35 -1.90 10.49
CA GLY A 81 -20.95 -1.66 9.10
C GLY A 81 -20.17 -0.35 8.89
N THR A 82 -19.80 0.36 9.97
CA THR A 82 -19.11 1.66 9.91
C THR A 82 -18.00 1.75 10.95
N CYS A 83 -16.95 2.49 10.61
CA CYS A 83 -15.78 2.74 11.46
C CYS A 83 -16.12 3.41 12.79
N ALA A 84 -17.11 4.29 12.79
CA ALA A 84 -17.51 5.05 13.97
C ALA A 84 -18.04 4.14 15.07
N ALA A 85 -18.83 3.12 14.70
CA ALA A 85 -19.39 2.19 15.67
C ALA A 85 -18.35 1.15 16.17
N LEU A 86 -17.18 1.05 15.53
CA LEU A 86 -16.01 0.31 16.03
C LEU A 86 -15.09 1.13 16.94
N ASN A 87 -15.43 2.39 17.22
CA ASN A 87 -14.55 3.33 17.92
C ASN A 87 -13.14 3.42 17.29
N PHE A 88 -13.06 3.24 15.97
CA PHE A 88 -11.80 3.30 15.23
C PHE A 88 -11.36 4.76 15.09
N VAL A 89 -10.13 5.07 15.49
CA VAL A 89 -9.58 6.43 15.35
C VAL A 89 -9.13 6.65 13.91
N GLY A 90 -9.90 7.45 13.16
CA GLY A 90 -9.62 7.83 11.78
C GLY A 90 -10.58 7.21 10.77
N ASP A 91 -10.20 7.18 9.49
CA ASP A 91 -10.99 6.57 8.42
C ASP A 91 -10.57 5.11 8.23
N CYS A 92 -11.48 4.19 8.56
CA CYS A 92 -11.28 2.76 8.36
C CYS A 92 -11.90 2.25 7.04
N THR A 93 -12.51 3.14 6.23
CA THR A 93 -13.16 2.78 4.96
C THR A 93 -12.24 2.95 3.75
N GLN A 94 -11.17 3.73 3.88
CA GLN A 94 -10.29 4.01 2.73
C GLN A 94 -8.89 4.47 3.14
N SER A 95 -7.95 4.18 2.24
CA SER A 95 -6.63 4.80 2.15
C SER A 95 -6.42 5.40 0.75
N GLN A 96 -5.22 5.91 0.48
CA GLN A 96 -4.87 6.38 -0.87
C GLN A 96 -5.05 5.29 -1.94
N ASN A 97 -4.76 4.03 -1.59
CA ASN A 97 -4.69 2.94 -2.57
C ASN A 97 -5.78 1.88 -2.41
N PHE A 98 -6.42 1.78 -1.25
CA PHE A 98 -7.39 0.74 -0.93
C PHE A 98 -8.68 1.31 -0.34
N THR A 99 -9.78 0.62 -0.55
CA THR A 99 -11.07 0.81 0.13
C THR A 99 -11.33 -0.44 0.96
N TYR A 100 -11.76 -0.27 2.20
CA TYR A 100 -12.02 -1.34 3.14
C TYR A 100 -13.51 -1.45 3.41
N ALA A 101 -14.02 -2.68 3.40
CA ALA A 101 -15.39 -2.99 3.73
C ALA A 101 -15.42 -4.05 4.83
N LEU A 102 -16.31 -3.85 5.79
CA LEU A 102 -16.61 -4.80 6.85
C LEU A 102 -17.93 -5.50 6.52
N THR A 103 -17.95 -6.82 6.60
CA THR A 103 -19.15 -7.61 6.32
C THR A 103 -19.28 -8.70 7.37
N GLY A 104 -20.33 -8.60 8.18
CA GLY A 104 -20.72 -9.66 9.11
C GLY A 104 -21.12 -10.92 8.34
N VAL A 105 -20.77 -12.08 8.88
CA VAL A 105 -21.01 -13.40 8.30
C VAL A 105 -21.65 -14.29 9.37
N ALA A 106 -22.42 -15.28 8.92
CA ALA A 106 -23.09 -16.30 9.73
C ALA A 106 -22.23 -16.75 10.93
N ASN A 107 -22.88 -16.94 12.08
CA ASN A 107 -22.27 -17.37 13.34
C ASN A 107 -21.35 -16.32 13.99
N GLY A 108 -21.54 -15.05 13.66
CA GLY A 108 -20.80 -13.94 14.26
C GLY A 108 -19.36 -13.79 13.82
N LEU A 109 -19.07 -14.36 12.65
CA LEU A 109 -17.82 -14.19 11.94
C LEU A 109 -17.82 -12.82 11.24
N LEU A 110 -16.64 -12.26 11.02
CA LEU A 110 -16.49 -10.99 10.31
C LEU A 110 -15.47 -11.16 9.19
N THR A 111 -15.81 -10.64 8.01
CA THR A 111 -14.88 -10.52 6.89
C THR A 111 -14.55 -9.06 6.66
N ILE A 112 -13.26 -8.74 6.61
CA ILE A 112 -12.75 -7.41 6.26
C ILE A 112 -12.09 -7.52 4.89
N THR A 113 -12.60 -6.78 3.92
CA THR A 113 -12.11 -6.80 2.54
C THR A 113 -11.45 -5.49 2.19
N ALA A 114 -10.17 -5.51 1.83
CA ALA A 114 -9.46 -4.42 1.20
C ALA A 114 -9.49 -4.60 -0.32
N THR A 115 -10.05 -3.62 -1.03
CA THR A 115 -10.11 -3.59 -2.50
C THR A 115 -9.28 -2.44 -3.02
N GLY A 116 -8.36 -2.70 -3.94
CA GLY A 116 -7.56 -1.65 -4.56
C GLY A 116 -8.43 -0.66 -5.34
N ARG A 117 -8.23 0.62 -5.11
CA ARG A 117 -9.05 1.69 -5.70
C ARG A 117 -8.87 1.72 -7.22
N ALA A 118 -9.94 2.08 -7.93
CA ALA A 118 -9.89 2.34 -9.36
C ALA A 118 -8.88 3.45 -9.67
N ASN A 119 -8.22 3.36 -10.83
CA ASN A 119 -7.20 4.31 -11.29
C ASN A 119 -5.96 4.39 -10.38
N THR A 120 -5.68 3.35 -9.60
CA THR A 120 -4.45 3.22 -8.83
C THR A 120 -3.64 2.01 -9.30
N PRO A 121 -2.32 1.97 -9.06
CA PRO A 121 -1.50 0.78 -9.31
C PRO A 121 -1.98 -0.51 -8.62
N MET A 122 -2.96 -0.42 -7.71
CA MET A 122 -3.58 -1.52 -6.99
C MET A 122 -4.94 -1.94 -7.54
N THR A 123 -5.44 -1.33 -8.63
CA THR A 123 -6.68 -1.78 -9.26
C THR A 123 -6.63 -3.29 -9.57
N GLY A 124 -7.64 -4.03 -9.12
CA GLY A 124 -7.73 -5.49 -9.28
C GLY A 124 -7.09 -6.30 -8.14
N VAL A 125 -6.32 -5.68 -7.25
CA VAL A 125 -5.80 -6.33 -6.04
C VAL A 125 -6.89 -6.35 -4.97
N THR A 126 -7.13 -7.51 -4.39
CA THR A 126 -8.01 -7.66 -3.23
C THR A 126 -7.32 -8.45 -2.13
N ALA A 127 -7.46 -7.99 -0.88
CA ALA A 127 -7.02 -8.71 0.30
C ALA A 127 -8.22 -8.92 1.21
N VAL A 128 -8.49 -10.15 1.58
CA VAL A 128 -9.63 -10.55 2.40
C VAL A 128 -9.10 -11.15 3.69
N LEU A 129 -9.50 -10.59 4.81
CA LEU A 129 -9.25 -11.11 6.14
C LEU A 129 -10.55 -11.69 6.68
N THR A 130 -10.58 -13.00 6.91
CA THR A 130 -11.75 -13.68 7.50
C THR A 130 -11.44 -14.03 8.95
N ILE A 131 -12.25 -13.53 9.88
CA ILE A 131 -12.19 -13.88 11.29
C ILE A 131 -13.02 -15.13 11.50
N THR A 132 -12.37 -16.25 11.83
CA THR A 132 -13.01 -17.55 12.10
C THR A 132 -13.42 -17.69 13.58
N ASP A 133 -12.85 -16.87 14.46
CA ASP A 133 -13.14 -16.80 15.90
C ASP A 133 -12.68 -15.42 16.41
N PRO A 134 -13.49 -14.68 17.21
CA PRO A 134 -13.10 -13.37 17.76
C PRO A 134 -11.80 -13.41 18.59
N THR A 135 -11.41 -14.58 19.11
CA THR A 135 -10.17 -14.77 19.87
C THR A 135 -8.94 -15.07 19.00
N GLN A 136 -9.12 -15.51 17.76
CA GLN A 136 -8.03 -15.87 16.85
C GLN A 136 -7.72 -14.77 15.83
N ASN A 137 -6.48 -14.70 15.37
CA ASN A 137 -6.17 -13.85 14.20
C ASN A 137 -6.63 -14.60 12.94
N GLY A 138 -7.55 -13.97 12.21
CA GLY A 138 -8.06 -14.49 10.95
C GLY A 138 -6.96 -14.68 9.90
N ALA A 139 -7.22 -15.51 8.89
CA ALA A 139 -6.31 -15.67 7.77
C ALA A 139 -6.49 -14.53 6.76
N ILE A 140 -5.38 -13.95 6.29
CA ILE A 140 -5.37 -12.97 5.20
C ILE A 140 -5.11 -13.70 3.89
N ALA A 141 -6.07 -13.68 2.97
CA ALA A 141 -5.92 -14.12 1.60
C ALA A 141 -5.75 -12.92 0.67
N ILE A 142 -4.71 -12.92 -0.17
CA ILE A 142 -4.44 -11.83 -1.13
C ILE A 142 -4.55 -12.39 -2.54
N SER A 143 -5.27 -11.70 -3.42
CA SER A 143 -5.44 -12.06 -4.83
C SER A 143 -5.21 -10.86 -5.75
N GLY A 144 -4.83 -11.12 -7.00
CA GLY A 144 -4.62 -10.10 -8.03
C GLY A 144 -3.24 -9.43 -8.05
N LEU A 145 -2.21 -10.06 -7.46
CA LEU A 145 -0.81 -9.61 -7.46
C LEU A 145 -0.07 -9.89 -8.78
#